data_AF-A0A1B7LBN2-F1
#
_entry.id   AF-A0A1B7LBN2-F1
#
_cell.length_a   1.000
_cell.length_b   1.000
_cell.length_c   1.000
_cell.angle_alpha   90.00
_cell.angle_beta   90.00
_cell.angle_gamma   90.00
#
_symmetry.space_group_name_H-M   'P 1'
#
loop_
_entity.id
_entity.type
_entity.pdbx_description
1 polymer ?
#
loop_
_entity_poly.entity_id
_entity_poly.type
_entity_poly.pdbx_seq_one_letter_code
_entity_poly.pdbx_strand_id
1 'polypeptide(L)'
;MRKFNFHLQPVLQHRERLEDEAAGVHARAQRDYLDHLTEMQETAGRLERTMTGRSGGRLHPGEEFHLLLYRGYLADTLEQQEEAVQQARIRLQQAREEALAARRERLKLETVRDRQWQEFNLEETRAEQKEADEQGLRLVWRRK
;
A
#
# COMPACT_ATOMS: atom_id res chain seq x y z
N MET A 1 12.99 -36.22 13.74
CA MET A 1 12.05 -35.09 13.59
C MET A 1 11.64 -34.98 12.14
N ARG A 2 10.33 -35.04 11.89
CA ARG A 2 9.78 -34.81 10.55
C ARG A 2 9.94 -33.33 10.22
N LYS A 3 9.97 -32.98 8.93
CA LYS A 3 9.95 -31.58 8.49
C LYS A 3 8.51 -31.21 8.19
N PHE A 4 8.06 -30.05 8.65
CA PHE A 4 6.77 -29.50 8.25
C PHE A 4 6.80 -29.15 6.76
N ASN A 5 5.72 -29.50 6.06
CA ASN A 5 5.54 -29.18 4.66
C ASN A 5 4.14 -28.59 4.46
N PHE A 6 4.09 -27.29 4.15
CA PHE A 6 2.84 -26.62 3.83
C PHE A 6 2.54 -26.75 2.34
N HIS A 7 1.53 -27.56 1.98
CA HIS A 7 1.22 -27.85 0.58
C HIS A 7 0.87 -26.60 -0.25
N LEU A 8 0.31 -25.56 0.40
CA LEU A 8 -0.05 -24.29 -0.26
C LEU A 8 1.07 -23.24 -0.19
N GLN A 9 2.30 -23.63 0.17
CA GLN A 9 3.45 -22.71 0.21
C GLN A 9 3.68 -21.97 -1.12
N PRO A 10 3.59 -22.60 -2.31
CA PRO A 10 3.73 -21.88 -3.57
C PRO A 10 2.63 -20.84 -3.79
N VAL A 11 1.41 -21.14 -3.33
CA VAL A 11 0.27 -20.21 -3.42
C VAL A 11 0.49 -19.02 -2.50
N LEU A 12 0.97 -19.24 -1.27
CA LEU A 12 1.30 -18.17 -0.34
C LEU A 12 2.37 -17.23 -0.91
N GLN A 13 3.44 -17.78 -1.48
CA GLN A 13 4.50 -16.99 -2.14
C GLN A 13 4.02 -16.22 -3.37
N HIS A 14 3.03 -16.75 -4.09
CA HIS A 14 2.40 -16.00 -5.18
C HIS A 14 1.56 -14.83 -4.64
N ARG A 15 0.81 -15.04 -3.54
CA ARG A 15 0.01 -13.99 -2.89
C ARG A 15 0.87 -12.90 -2.26
N GLU A 16 2.02 -13.24 -1.70
CA GLU A 16 3.03 -12.29 -1.24
C GLU A 16 3.48 -11.37 -2.39
N ARG A 17 3.84 -11.94 -3.53
CA ARG A 17 4.22 -11.16 -4.72
C ARG A 17 3.09 -10.24 -5.20
N LEU A 18 1.84 -10.72 -5.21
CA LEU A 18 0.70 -9.88 -5.59
C LEU A 18 0.45 -8.73 -4.60
N GLU A 19 0.67 -8.95 -3.30
CA GLU A 19 0.61 -7.86 -2.30
C GLU A 19 1.72 -6.83 -2.54
N ASP A 20 2.95 -7.28 -2.79
CA ASP A 20 4.09 -6.39 -3.08
C ASP A 20 3.85 -5.57 -4.35
N GLU A 21 3.34 -6.20 -5.41
CA GLU A 21 2.98 -5.53 -6.66
C GLU A 21 1.89 -4.47 -6.43
N ALA A 22 0.81 -4.82 -5.72
CA ALA A 22 -0.29 -3.91 -5.41
C ALA A 22 0.18 -2.74 -4.50
N ALA A 23 1.05 -3.01 -3.52
CA ALA A 23 1.67 -1.98 -2.71
C ALA A 23 2.54 -1.03 -3.55
N GLY A 24 3.27 -1.56 -4.53
CA GLY A 24 4.03 -0.77 -5.50
C GLY A 24 3.15 0.11 -6.39
N VAL A 25 2.00 -0.40 -6.83
CA VAL A 25 0.99 0.40 -7.58
C VAL A 25 0.43 1.51 -6.71
N HIS A 26 0.02 1.22 -5.47
CA HIS A 26 -0.47 2.22 -4.52
C HIS A 26 0.59 3.33 -4.26
N ALA A 27 1.84 2.95 -4.05
CA ALA A 27 2.93 3.92 -3.83
C ALA A 27 3.21 4.80 -5.06
N ARG A 28 2.96 4.31 -6.28
CA ARG A 28 3.03 5.13 -7.50
C ARG A 28 1.85 6.10 -7.58
N ALA A 29 0.62 5.59 -7.45
CA ALA A 29 -0.58 6.42 -7.46
C ALA A 29 -0.57 7.51 -6.38
N GLN A 30 0.02 7.23 -5.21
CA GLN A 30 0.17 8.22 -4.15
C GLN A 30 1.14 9.34 -4.53
N ARG A 31 2.26 9.01 -5.20
CA ARG A 31 3.20 10.01 -5.70
C ARG A 31 2.55 10.87 -6.78
N ASP A 32 1.92 10.25 -7.76
CA ASP A 32 1.23 10.97 -8.84
C ASP A 32 0.16 11.94 -8.29
N TYR A 33 -0.61 11.52 -7.28
CA TYR A 33 -1.58 12.39 -6.62
C TYR A 33 -0.92 13.60 -5.91
N LEU A 34 0.20 13.38 -5.21
CA LEU A 34 0.93 14.45 -4.52
C LEU A 34 1.59 15.42 -5.52
N ASP A 35 2.07 14.91 -6.65
CA ASP A 35 2.67 15.73 -7.69
C ASP A 35 1.62 16.68 -8.29
N HIS A 36 0.44 16.15 -8.67
CA HIS A 36 -0.67 16.98 -9.17
C HIS A 36 -1.17 17.98 -8.11
N LEU A 37 -1.23 17.59 -6.84
CA LEU A 37 -1.62 18.50 -5.76
C LEU A 37 -0.62 19.65 -5.63
N THR A 38 0.68 19.35 -5.75
CA THR A 38 1.76 20.33 -5.66
C THR A 38 1.71 21.30 -6.84
N GLU A 39 1.55 20.81 -8.07
CA GLU A 39 1.39 21.63 -9.27
C GLU A 39 0.18 22.58 -9.16
N MET A 40 -0.95 22.07 -8.65
CA MET A 40 -2.15 22.87 -8.41
C MET A 40 -1.90 23.97 -7.37
N GLN A 41 -1.26 23.63 -6.25
CA GLN A 41 -0.92 24.60 -5.19
C GLN A 41 0.04 25.68 -5.69
N GLU A 42 1.03 25.33 -6.51
CA GLU A 42 1.92 26.30 -7.13
C GLU A 42 1.16 27.28 -8.02
N THR A 43 0.25 26.77 -8.84
CA THR A 43 -0.56 27.56 -9.78
C THR A 43 -1.52 28.48 -9.01
N ALA A 44 -2.15 27.98 -7.95
CA ALA A 44 -2.97 28.77 -7.04
C ALA A 44 -2.15 29.89 -6.37
N GLY A 45 -0.95 29.57 -5.87
CA GLY A 45 -0.05 30.57 -5.29
C GLY A 45 0.47 31.59 -6.31
N ARG A 46 0.63 31.22 -7.59
CA ARG A 46 0.92 32.18 -8.67
C ARG A 46 -0.27 33.12 -8.88
N LEU A 47 -1.49 32.59 -8.96
CA LEU A 47 -2.70 33.39 -9.11
C LEU A 47 -2.89 34.37 -7.95
N GLU A 48 -2.75 33.89 -6.72
CA GLU A 48 -2.84 34.71 -5.51
C GLU A 48 -1.81 35.85 -5.51
N ARG A 49 -0.56 35.56 -5.89
CA ARG A 49 0.49 36.59 -6.03
C ARG A 49 0.14 37.66 -7.06
N THR A 50 -0.57 37.32 -8.15
CA THR A 50 -1.05 38.34 -9.08
C THR A 50 -2.08 39.27 -8.43
N MET A 51 -2.84 38.80 -7.43
CA MET A 51 -3.86 39.58 -6.73
C MET A 51 -3.27 40.42 -5.60
N THR A 52 -2.32 39.86 -4.84
CA THR A 52 -1.74 40.48 -3.63
C THR A 52 -0.50 41.33 -3.90
N GLY A 53 0.21 41.13 -5.02
CA GLY A 53 1.41 41.88 -5.39
C GLY A 53 1.19 43.37 -5.73
N ARG A 54 -0.03 43.90 -5.60
CA ARG A 54 -0.37 45.30 -5.92
C ARG A 54 -0.22 46.20 -4.69
N SER A 55 1.00 46.67 -4.45
CA SER A 55 1.29 47.78 -3.56
C SER A 55 1.77 49.00 -4.36
N GLY A 56 0.89 49.97 -4.62
CA GLY A 56 1.29 51.39 -4.67
C GLY A 56 1.35 52.15 -6.00
N GLY A 57 1.01 51.58 -7.16
CA GLY A 57 1.07 52.32 -8.44
C GLY A 57 -0.08 52.00 -9.41
N ARG A 58 -0.56 53.01 -10.16
CA ARG A 58 -1.48 52.78 -11.29
C ARG A 58 -0.70 52.16 -12.44
N LEU A 59 -1.11 50.96 -12.85
CA LEU A 59 -0.57 50.29 -14.04
C LEU A 59 -1.02 51.01 -15.31
N HIS A 60 -0.23 50.87 -16.38
CA HIS A 60 -0.68 51.28 -17.69
C HIS A 60 -1.84 50.37 -18.15
N PRO A 61 -2.87 50.88 -18.87
CA PRO A 61 -4.01 50.06 -19.29
C PRO A 61 -3.65 48.77 -20.03
N GLY A 62 -2.56 48.78 -20.81
CA GLY A 62 -2.05 47.57 -21.49
C GLY A 62 -1.48 46.52 -20.53
N GLU A 63 -0.83 46.92 -19.45
CA GLU A 63 -0.32 46.01 -18.42
C GLU A 63 -1.47 45.40 -17.61
N GLU A 64 -2.51 46.19 -17.36
CA GLU A 64 -3.73 45.69 -16.71
C GLU A 64 -4.46 44.66 -17.58
N PHE A 65 -4.52 44.89 -18.90
CA PHE A 65 -5.09 43.92 -19.84
C PHE A 65 -4.28 42.62 -19.90
N HIS A 66 -2.94 42.69 -19.98
CA HIS A 66 -2.10 41.49 -19.95
C HIS A 66 -2.24 40.71 -18.64
N LEU A 67 -2.35 41.40 -17.50
CA LEU A 67 -2.55 40.76 -16.21
C LEU A 67 -3.92 40.07 -16.13
N LEU A 68 -4.96 40.67 -16.71
CA LEU A 68 -6.29 40.05 -16.81
C LEU A 68 -6.24 38.75 -17.61
N LEU A 69 -5.60 38.76 -18.78
CA LEU A 69 -5.42 37.56 -19.61
C LEU A 69 -4.64 36.47 -18.89
N TYR A 70 -3.54 36.84 -18.23
CA TYR A 70 -2.73 35.89 -17.48
C TYR A 70 -3.48 35.27 -16.31
N ARG A 71 -4.30 36.05 -15.60
CA ARG A 71 -5.19 35.53 -14.53
C ARG A 71 -6.24 34.58 -15.09
N GLY A 72 -6.82 34.89 -16.25
CA GLY A 72 -7.73 33.99 -16.95
C GLY A 72 -7.06 32.65 -17.26
N TYR A 73 -5.87 32.70 -17.87
CA TYR A 73 -5.08 31.49 -18.14
C TYR A 73 -4.79 30.67 -16.87
N LEU A 74 -4.41 31.32 -15.76
CA LEU A 74 -4.15 30.62 -14.50
C LEU A 74 -5.42 29.99 -13.90
N ALA A 75 -6.57 30.65 -14.04
CA ALA A 75 -7.85 30.11 -13.59
C ALA A 75 -8.26 28.88 -14.42
N ASP A 76 -8.16 28.95 -15.74
CA ASP A 76 -8.44 27.82 -16.63
C ASP A 76 -7.47 26.64 -16.37
N THR A 77 -6.19 26.96 -16.10
CA THR A 77 -5.19 25.95 -15.73
C THR A 77 -5.53 25.26 -14.40
N LEU A 78 -6.03 26.02 -13.42
CA LEU A 78 -6.44 25.47 -12.12
C LEU A 78 -7.63 24.52 -12.26
N GLU A 79 -8.60 24.85 -13.11
CA GLU A 79 -9.75 23.97 -13.37
C GLU A 79 -9.28 22.61 -13.94
N GLN A 80 -8.37 22.64 -14.92
CA GLN A 80 -7.78 21.42 -15.49
C GLN A 80 -6.96 20.62 -14.47
N GLN A 81 -6.19 21.31 -13.62
CA GLN A 81 -5.42 20.68 -12.56
C GLN A 81 -6.32 20.07 -11.47
N GLU A 82 -7.44 20.70 -11.14
CA GLU A 82 -8.42 20.16 -10.21
C GLU A 82 -9.00 18.84 -10.74
N GLU A 83 -9.37 18.78 -12.02
CA GLU A 83 -9.80 17.54 -12.66
C GLU A 83 -8.70 16.46 -12.57
N ALA A 84 -7.45 16.80 -12.87
CA ALA A 84 -6.32 15.88 -12.78
C ALA A 84 -6.11 15.34 -11.35
N VAL A 85 -6.20 16.21 -10.34
CA VAL A 85 -6.14 15.83 -8.91
C VAL A 85 -7.29 14.88 -8.55
N GLN A 86 -8.51 15.15 -9.00
CA GLN A 86 -9.64 14.24 -8.75
C GLN A 86 -9.43 12.87 -9.40
N GLN A 87 -8.96 12.83 -10.65
CA GLN A 87 -8.66 11.57 -11.32
C GLN A 87 -7.55 10.79 -10.61
N ALA A 88 -6.48 11.46 -10.20
CA ALA A 88 -5.39 10.86 -9.44
C ALA A 88 -5.87 10.35 -8.07
N ARG A 89 -6.77 11.07 -7.41
CA ARG A 89 -7.39 10.65 -6.14
C ARG A 89 -8.22 9.39 -6.30
N ILE A 90 -9.01 9.28 -7.37
CA ILE A 90 -9.80 8.08 -7.67
C ILE A 90 -8.86 6.87 -7.87
N ARG A 91 -7.81 7.04 -8.67
CA ARG A 91 -6.80 5.98 -8.89
C ARG A 91 -6.08 5.57 -7.61
N LEU A 92 -5.72 6.53 -6.76
CA LEU A 92 -5.12 6.27 -5.45
C LEU A 92 -6.05 5.43 -4.57
N GLN A 93 -7.33 5.77 -4.53
CA GLN A 93 -8.31 5.03 -3.74
C GLN A 93 -8.51 3.60 -4.27
N GLN A 94 -8.60 3.42 -5.59
CA GLN A 94 -8.67 2.10 -6.22
C GLN A 94 -7.44 1.24 -5.89
N ALA A 95 -6.24 1.80 -6.09
CA ALA A 95 -4.99 1.11 -5.79
C ALA A 95 -4.87 0.74 -4.29
N ARG A 96 -5.40 1.58 -3.40
CA ARG A 96 -5.46 1.30 -1.96
C ARG A 96 -6.36 0.12 -1.66
N GLU A 97 -7.55 0.07 -2.26
CA GLU A 97 -8.49 -1.02 -2.08
C GLU A 97 -7.93 -2.36 -2.59
N GLU A 98 -7.26 -2.33 -3.75
CA GLU A 98 -6.57 -3.50 -4.31
C GLU A 98 -5.44 -4.00 -3.41
N ALA A 99 -4.59 -3.09 -2.90
CA ALA A 99 -3.51 -3.46 -1.97
C ALA A 99 -4.06 -4.08 -0.67
N LEU A 100 -5.14 -3.52 -0.13
CA LEU A 100 -5.82 -4.07 1.04
C LEU A 100 -6.44 -5.44 0.76
N ALA A 101 -7.03 -5.64 -0.42
CA ALA A 101 -7.59 -6.92 -0.82
C ALA A 101 -6.49 -7.98 -0.97
N ALA A 102 -5.39 -7.66 -1.65
CA ALA A 102 -4.23 -8.56 -1.80
C ALA A 102 -3.67 -8.99 -0.45
N ARG A 103 -3.49 -8.04 0.47
CA ARG A 103 -3.06 -8.31 1.85
C ARG A 103 -4.01 -9.22 2.62
N ARG A 104 -5.32 -9.00 2.49
CA ARG A 104 -6.33 -9.86 3.13
C ARG A 104 -6.25 -11.30 2.62
N GLU A 105 -6.08 -11.49 1.31
CA GLU A 105 -5.94 -12.83 0.73
C GLU A 105 -4.65 -13.54 1.20
N ARG A 106 -3.52 -12.83 1.29
CA ARG A 106 -2.29 -13.38 1.87
C ARG A 106 -2.48 -13.81 3.33
N LEU A 107 -3.06 -12.92 4.16
CA LEU A 107 -3.27 -13.18 5.59
C LEU A 107 -4.19 -14.38 5.86
N LYS A 108 -5.20 -14.61 5.00
CA LYS A 108 -6.06 -15.81 5.10
C LYS A 108 -5.23 -17.09 4.97
N LEU A 109 -4.34 -17.17 3.97
CA LEU A 109 -3.48 -18.34 3.76
C LEU A 109 -2.42 -18.48 4.85
N GLU A 110 -1.85 -17.37 5.31
CA GLU A 110 -0.91 -17.37 6.44
C GLU A 110 -1.57 -17.94 7.71
N THR A 111 -2.81 -17.53 8.00
CA THR A 111 -3.56 -18.07 9.14
C THR A 111 -3.77 -19.60 9.03
N VAL A 112 -4.01 -20.11 7.82
CA VAL A 112 -4.13 -21.55 7.58
C VAL A 112 -2.79 -22.26 7.79
N ARG A 113 -1.69 -21.70 7.27
CA ARG A 113 -0.34 -22.23 7.48
C ARG A 113 -0.01 -22.31 8.96
N ASP A 114 -0.27 -21.25 9.71
CA ASP A 114 0.08 -21.16 11.12
C ASP A 114 -0.71 -22.16 11.96
N ARG A 115 -1.98 -22.42 11.62
CA ARG A 115 -2.77 -23.50 12.25
C ARG A 115 -2.20 -24.88 11.95
N GLN A 116 -1.87 -25.18 10.70
CA GLN A 116 -1.27 -26.46 10.33
C GLN A 116 0.10 -26.67 10.99
N TRP A 117 0.87 -25.59 11.16
CA TRP A 117 2.14 -25.63 11.90
C TRP A 117 1.93 -25.96 13.38
N GLN A 118 0.92 -25.37 14.02
CA GLN A 118 0.58 -25.69 15.41
C GLN A 118 0.14 -27.15 15.57
N GLU A 119 -0.68 -27.66 14.65
CA GLU A 119 -1.11 -29.06 14.62
C GLU A 119 0.09 -30.00 14.44
N PHE A 120 0.98 -29.70 13.49
CA PHE A 120 2.20 -30.46 13.26
C PHE A 120 3.09 -30.54 14.51
N ASN A 121 3.29 -29.42 15.21
CA ASN A 121 4.11 -29.41 16.44
C ASN A 121 3.48 -30.23 17.57
N LEU A 122 2.14 -30.21 17.68
CA LEU A 122 1.41 -31.02 18.64
C LEU A 122 1.56 -32.51 18.34
N GLU A 123 1.52 -32.90 17.07
CA GLU A 123 1.74 -34.28 16.64
C GLU A 123 3.18 -34.75 16.90
N GLU A 124 4.19 -33.95 16.57
CA GLU A 124 5.60 -34.30 16.86
C GLU A 124 5.81 -34.45 18.38
N THR A 125 5.27 -33.54 19.20
CA THR A 125 5.38 -33.63 20.67
C THR A 125 4.74 -34.92 21.20
N ARG A 126 3.57 -35.30 20.67
CA ARG A 126 2.90 -36.56 21.05
C ARG A 126 3.69 -37.79 20.61
N ALA A 127 4.30 -37.74 19.42
CA ALA A 127 5.12 -38.83 18.91
C ALA A 127 6.39 -39.02 19.74
N GLU A 128 7.07 -37.93 20.09
CA GLU A 128 8.25 -37.92 20.97
C GLU A 128 7.94 -38.46 22.36
N GLN A 129 6.83 -38.02 22.97
CA GLN A 129 6.39 -38.52 24.27
C GLN A 129 6.12 -40.03 24.23
N LYS A 130 5.43 -40.51 23.20
CA LYS A 130 5.18 -41.94 23.01
C LYS A 130 6.48 -42.73 22.87
N GLU A 131 7.43 -42.23 22.09
CA GLU A 131 8.73 -42.88 21.92
C GLU A 131 9.52 -42.95 23.24
N ALA A 132 9.53 -41.86 24.01
CA ALA A 132 10.17 -41.81 25.31
C ALA A 132 9.54 -42.81 26.31
N ASP A 133 8.20 -42.87 26.37
CA ASP A 133 7.48 -43.82 27.22
C ASP A 133 7.78 -45.28 26.84
N GLU A 134 7.77 -45.59 25.55
CA GLU A 134 8.12 -46.93 25.03
C GLU A 134 9.57 -47.33 25.37
N GLN A 135 10.52 -46.40 25.23
CA GLN A 135 11.92 -46.62 25.62
C GLN A 135 12.05 -46.83 27.13
N GLY A 136 11.36 -46.02 27.93
CA GLY A 136 11.31 -46.17 29.40
C GLY A 136 10.80 -47.54 29.82
N LEU A 137 9.69 -48.00 29.23
CA LEU A 137 9.15 -49.34 29.47
C LEU A 137 10.19 -50.42 29.11
N ARG A 138 10.79 -50.38 27.92
CA ARG A 138 11.79 -51.38 27.49
C ARG A 138 12.98 -51.46 28.44
N LEU A 139 13.44 -50.33 28.99
CA LEU A 139 14.53 -50.30 29.97
C LEU A 139 14.15 -50.97 31.29
N VAL A 140 12.91 -50.77 31.76
CA VAL A 140 12.38 -51.45 32.96
C VAL A 140 12.31 -52.96 32.74
N TRP A 141 11.80 -53.40 31.59
CA TRP A 141 11.68 -54.83 31.26
C TRP A 141 13.03 -55.53 31.07
N ARG A 142 14.10 -54.83 30.66
CA ARG A 142 15.46 -55.38 30.56
C ARG A 142 16.22 -55.48 31.89
N ARG A 143 15.74 -54.82 32.94
CA ARG A 143 16.37 -54.81 34.28
C ARG A 143 15.82 -55.88 35.23
N LYS A 144 14.74 -56.55 34.86
CA LYS A 144 14.22 -57.77 35.52
C LYS A 144 14.76 -59.00 34.83
#